data_AF-A0A8B5XL39-F1
#
_entry.id   AF-A0A8B5XL39-F1
#
_cell.length_a   1.000
_cell.length_b   1.000
_cell.length_c   1.000
_cell.angle_alpha   90.00
_cell.angle_beta   90.00
_cell.angle_gamma   90.00
#
_symmetry.space_group_name_H-M   'P 1'
#
loop_
_entity.id
_entity.type
_entity.pdbx_description
1 polymer ?
#
loop_
_entity_poly.entity_id
_entity_poly.type
_entity_poly.pdbx_seq_one_letter_code
_entity_poly.pdbx_strand_id
1 'polypeptide(L)' 'MRYYEKIDGSKYRNIWVVGDLHGCYTNQMNKLDTIGFDNKKDLLISVGDLVDRGAENV' A
#
# COMPACT_ATOMS: atom_id res chain seq x y z
N MET A 1 1.88 15.17 15.37
CA MET A 1 1.35 13.87 14.92
C MET A 1 0.05 13.60 15.65
N ARG A 2 -1.00 13.10 14.96
CA ARG A 2 -2.31 12.82 15.57
C ARG A 2 -2.52 11.31 15.55
N TYR A 3 -3.08 10.74 16.63
CA TYR A 3 -3.36 9.31 16.72
C TYR A 3 -4.38 8.81 15.69
N TYR A 4 -5.23 9.70 15.18
CA TYR A 4 -6.25 9.39 14.19
C TYR A 4 -6.06 10.26 12.96
N GLU A 5 -6.17 9.61 11.80
CA GLU A 5 -6.19 10.24 10.50
C GLU A 5 -7.45 9.79 9.74
N LYS A 6 -8.11 10.75 9.09
CA LYS A 6 -9.27 10.49 8.23
C LYS A 6 -8.86 10.73 6.79
N ILE A 7 -9.17 9.78 5.92
CA ILE A 7 -8.98 9.90 4.48
C ILE A 7 -10.35 10.03 3.81
N ASP A 8 -10.50 11.02 2.93
CA ASP A 8 -11.70 11.22 2.13
C ASP A 8 -11.64 10.33 0.89
N GLY A 9 -12.43 9.25 0.88
CA GLY A 9 -12.43 8.26 -0.19
C GLY A 9 -12.94 8.79 -1.53
N SER A 10 -13.73 9.88 -1.54
CA SER A 10 -14.27 10.45 -2.79
C SER A 10 -13.22 11.01 -3.73
N LYS A 11 -12.00 11.22 -3.23
CA LYS A 11 -10.84 11.73 -3.99
C LYS A 11 -10.14 10.66 -4.82
N TYR A 12 -10.50 9.39 -4.66
CA TYR A 12 -9.81 8.26 -5.28
C TYR A 12 -10.80 7.39 -6.06
N ARG A 13 -10.32 6.78 -7.13
CA ARG A 13 -11.10 5.88 -7.99
C ARG A 13 -11.26 4.51 -7.34
N ASN A 14 -10.15 3.84 -7.04
CA ASN A 14 -10.12 2.58 -6.30
C ASN A 14 -9.29 2.73 -5.03
N ILE A 15 -9.68 2.01 -3.97
CA ILE A 15 -8.96 1.99 -2.69
C ILE A 15 -8.68 0.54 -2.30
N TRP A 16 -7.41 0.23 -2.05
CA TRP A 16 -6.95 -1.09 -1.65
C TRP A 16 -6.30 -1.03 -0.28
N VAL A 17 -6.44 -2.10 0.50
CA VAL A 17 -5.75 -2.28 1.78
C VAL A 17 -4.82 -3.47 1.67
N VAL A 18 -3.57 -3.30 2.07
CA VAL A 18 -2.55 -4.36 2.11
C VAL A 18 -2.13 -4.65 3.55
N GLY A 19 -1.93 -5.94 3.83
CA GLY A 19 -1.37 -6.41 5.09
C GLY A 19 0.13 -6.11 5.22
N ASP A 20 0.75 -6.78 6.17
CA ASP A 20 2.18 -6.71 6.46
C ASP A 20 3.01 -6.99 5.19
N LEU A 21 3.97 -6.11 4.91
CA LEU A 21 4.82 -6.25 3.72
C LEU A 21 6.15 -6.89 4.04
N HIS A 22 6.74 -6.56 5.19
CA HIS A 22 8.02 -7.10 5.64
C HIS A 22 9.06 -7.15 4.52
N GLY A 23 9.31 -6.05 3.81
CA GLY A 23 10.30 -6.00 2.73
C GLY A 23 10.02 -6.93 1.54
N CYS A 24 8.76 -7.25 1.24
CA CYS A 24 8.35 -8.01 0.03
C CYS A 24 7.94 -7.10 -1.13
N TYR A 25 8.80 -6.15 -1.50
CA TYR A 25 8.53 -5.10 -2.48
C TYR A 25 8.18 -5.65 -3.87
N THR A 26 8.98 -6.58 -4.42
CA THR A 26 8.73 -7.14 -5.75
C THR A 26 7.36 -7.82 -5.83
N ASN A 27 6.97 -8.54 -4.77
CA ASN A 27 5.66 -9.16 -4.68
C ASN A 27 4.54 -8.11 -4.70
N GLN A 28 4.68 -7.05 -3.89
CA GLN A 28 3.71 -5.95 -3.87
C GLN A 28 3.57 -5.32 -5.27
N MET A 29 4.67 -4.97 -5.93
CA MET A 29 4.63 -4.34 -7.25
C MET A 29 3.98 -5.23 -8.30
N ASN A 30 4.28 -6.54 -8.30
CA ASN A 30 3.64 -7.50 -9.21
C ASN A 30 2.13 -7.58 -8.98
N LYS A 31 1.66 -7.50 -7.73
CA LYS A 31 0.22 -7.48 -7.41
C LYS A 31 -0.45 -6.19 -7.86
N LEU A 32 0.19 -5.04 -7.66
CA LEU A 32 -0.32 -3.75 -8.13
C LEU A 32 -0.43 -3.71 -9.66
N ASP A 33 0.56 -4.27 -10.36
CA ASP A 33 0.52 -4.42 -11.82
C ASP A 33 -0.63 -5.34 -12.26
N THR A 34 -0.78 -6.50 -11.62
CA THR A 34 -1.84 -7.48 -11.93
C THR A 34 -3.25 -6.88 -11.81
N ILE A 35 -3.48 -6.03 -10.80
CA ILE A 35 -4.79 -5.39 -10.59
C ILE A 35 -4.96 -4.07 -11.37
N GLY A 36 -3.96 -3.67 -12.16
CA GLY A 36 -3.99 -2.42 -12.92
C GLY A 36 -4.06 -1.17 -12.03
N PHE A 37 -3.35 -1.17 -10.91
CA PHE A 37 -3.30 -0.04 -9.98
C PHE A 37 -2.73 1.20 -10.65
N ASP A 38 -3.46 2.32 -10.59
CA ASP A 38 -3.04 3.61 -11.14
C ASP A 38 -2.70 4.57 -10.00
N ASN A 39 -1.40 4.80 -9.76
CA ASN A 39 -0.92 5.65 -8.67
C ASN A 39 -1.33 7.14 -8.79
N LYS A 40 -1.90 7.58 -9.92
CA LYS A 40 -2.45 8.93 -10.08
C LYS A 40 -3.94 9.02 -9.74
N LYS A 41 -4.62 7.89 -9.61
CA LYS A 41 -6.08 7.83 -9.42
C LYS A 41 -6.51 7.00 -8.22
N ASP A 42 -5.71 6.03 -7.82
CA ASP A 42 -6.04 5.05 -6.80
C ASP A 42 -5.25 5.28 -5.51
N LEU A 43 -5.75 4.70 -4.41
CA LEU A 43 -5.12 4.73 -3.10
C LEU A 43 -4.77 3.31 -2.63
N LEU A 44 -3.58 3.16 -2.06
CA LEU A 44 -3.16 1.96 -1.34
C LEU A 44 -2.90 2.33 0.12
N ILE A 45 -3.56 1.63 1.04
CA ILE A 45 -3.39 1.80 2.49
C ILE A 45 -2.69 0.56 3.05
N SER A 46 -1.60 0.74 3.80
CA SER A 46 -0.95 -0.34 4.52
C SER A 46 -1.37 -0.35 5.99
N VAL A 47 -1.46 -1.53 6.58
CA VAL A 47 -1.68 -1.71 8.02
C VAL A 47 -0.42 -1.47 8.88
N GLY A 48 0.76 -1.37 8.27
CA GLY A 48 2.05 -1.28 8.96
C GLY A 48 3.02 -2.36 8.51
N ASP A 49 4.04 -2.62 9.35
CA ASP A 49 5.06 -3.66 9.14
C ASP A 49 5.63 -3.68 7.72
N LEU A 50 6.11 -2.52 7.28
CA LEU A 50 6.71 -2.33 5.95
C LEU A 50 8.09 -2.98 5.85
N VAL A 51 8.83 -2.97 6.96
CA VAL A 51 10.23 -3.40 7.04
C VAL A 51 10.37 -4.64 7.94
N ASP A 52 11.62 -5.07 8.14
CA ASP A 52 12.03 -6.29 8.84
C ASP A 52 11.60 -7.58 8.12
N ARG A 53 12.22 -8.70 8.53
CA ARG A 53 12.02 -10.08 8.05
C ARG A 53 12.36 -10.37 6.57
N GLY A 54 11.86 -9.61 5.62
CA GLY A 54 12.11 -9.85 4.19
C GLY A 54 13.38 -9.20 3.66
N ALA A 55 13.56 -9.31 2.34
CA ALA A 55 14.83 -9.01 1.68
C ALA A 55 14.92 -7.60 1.09
N GLU A 56 13.80 -6.92 0.87
CA GLU A 56 13.72 -5.69 0.07
C GLU A 56 13.31 -4.49 0.94
N ASN A 57 14.01 -4.28 2.06
CA ASN A 57 13.74 -3.19 3.00
C ASN A 57 14.41 -1.85 2.61
N VAL A 58 15.20 -1.81 1.53
CA VAL A 58 16.17 -0.74 1.20
C VAL A 58 15.92 -0.18 -0.19
#